data_AF-A0A6N9HZS8-F1
#
_entry.id   AF-A0A6N9HZS8-F1
#
_cell.length_a   1.000
_cell.length_b   1.000
_cell.length_c   1.000
_cell.angle_alpha   90.00
_cell.angle_beta   90.00
_cell.angle_gamma   90.00
#
_symmetry.space_group_name_H-M   'P 1'
#
loop_
_entity.id
_entity.type
_entity.pdbx_description
1 polymer ?
#
loop_
_entity_poly.entity_id
_entity_poly.type
_entity_poly.pdbx_seq_one_letter_code
_entity_poly.pdbx_strand_id
1 'polypeptide(L)'
;MKISRKVWFDAIGVGFFTLVYSLIMSYGSLWMGAAAFVAVSYFFGAGFPKDKIWNILASFVCGIVWGLLAFSLLQISWIASIWPTAIMFGLLTFAVLFLQGTIMKFTMVPAWLITWGTFMLIVSNVTIKSWPLFVVELFAFMALGIFVIGYASDYFNQLMFRWFPERKQDARPSIEADRLTKEKEVK
;
A
#
# COMPACT_ATOMS: atom_id res chain seq x y z
N MET A 1 -0.14 -17.05 25.56
CA MET A 1 -1.03 -16.51 24.50
C MET A 1 -1.31 -17.61 23.48
N LYS A 2 -2.58 -17.97 23.24
CA LYS A 2 -2.94 -18.84 22.11
C LYS A 2 -3.10 -17.95 20.87
N ILE A 3 -2.16 -18.03 19.94
CA ILE A 3 -2.26 -17.35 18.64
C ILE A 3 -3.40 -18.01 17.87
N SER A 4 -4.33 -17.22 17.32
CA SER A 4 -5.44 -17.77 16.53
C SER A 4 -4.92 -18.40 15.24
N ARG A 5 -5.57 -19.46 14.75
CA ARG A 5 -5.18 -20.10 13.48
C ARG A 5 -5.21 -19.13 12.30
N LYS A 6 -6.15 -18.18 12.32
CA LYS A 6 -6.21 -17.09 11.35
C LYS A 6 -4.91 -16.30 11.27
N VAL A 7 -4.38 -15.86 12.42
CA VAL A 7 -3.10 -15.11 12.46
C VAL A 7 -1.94 -15.97 11.96
N TRP A 8 -1.96 -17.27 12.25
CA TRP A 8 -0.96 -18.21 11.74
C TRP A 8 -1.01 -18.37 10.23
N PHE A 9 -2.20 -18.53 9.65
CA PHE A 9 -2.36 -18.67 8.20
C PHE A 9 -2.03 -17.38 7.47
N ASP A 10 -2.49 -16.23 7.98
CA ASP A 10 -2.15 -14.91 7.44
C ASP A 10 -0.63 -14.68 7.46
N ALA A 11 0.06 -15.01 8.56
CA ALA A 11 1.51 -14.84 8.68
C ALA A 11 2.29 -15.76 7.71
N ILE A 12 1.89 -17.02 7.58
CA ILE A 12 2.52 -17.97 6.64
C ILE A 12 2.29 -17.52 5.19
N GLY A 13 1.05 -17.18 4.84
CA GLY A 13 0.70 -16.73 3.50
C GLY A 13 1.49 -15.49 3.11
N VAL A 14 1.41 -14.43 3.93
CA VAL A 14 2.12 -13.16 3.63
C VAL A 14 3.63 -13.38 3.59
N GLY A 15 4.20 -14.13 4.52
CA GLY A 15 5.64 -14.41 4.54
C GLY A 15 6.11 -15.17 3.30
N PHE A 16 5.37 -16.22 2.90
CA PHE A 16 5.69 -17.01 1.73
C PHE A 16 5.57 -16.21 0.43
N PHE A 17 4.46 -15.48 0.24
CA PHE A 17 4.29 -14.66 -0.96
C PHE A 17 5.23 -13.47 -1.01
N THR A 18 5.66 -12.93 0.14
CA THR A 18 6.74 -11.94 0.21
C THR A 18 8.06 -12.53 -0.28
N LEU A 19 8.37 -13.78 0.06
CA LEU A 19 9.56 -14.47 -0.43
C LEU A 19 9.49 -14.69 -1.95
N VAL A 20 8.37 -15.22 -2.46
CA VAL A 20 8.15 -15.42 -3.90
C VAL A 20 8.27 -14.10 -4.67
N TYR A 21 7.60 -13.06 -4.17
CA TYR A 21 7.68 -11.72 -4.72
C TYR A 21 9.12 -11.19 -4.74
N SER A 22 9.86 -11.34 -3.63
CA SER A 22 11.25 -10.87 -3.54
C SER A 22 12.15 -11.57 -4.55
N LEU A 23 11.97 -12.87 -4.79
CA LEU A 23 12.69 -13.61 -5.82
C LEU A 23 12.38 -13.09 -7.23
N ILE A 24 11.11 -12.80 -7.54
CA ILE A 24 10.71 -12.19 -8.81
C ILE A 24 11.39 -10.81 -8.96
N MET A 25 11.42 -10.02 -7.89
CA MET A 25 12.02 -8.69 -7.89
C MET A 25 13.55 -8.70 -8.01
N SER A 26 14.23 -9.74 -7.55
CA SER A 26 15.69 -9.88 -7.77
C SER A 26 16.06 -9.91 -9.25
N TYR A 27 15.15 -10.34 -10.13
CA TYR A 27 15.33 -10.27 -11.59
C TYR A 27 14.98 -8.89 -12.19
N GLY A 28 14.18 -8.07 -11.49
CA GLY A 28 13.65 -6.78 -11.95
C GLY A 28 14.30 -5.54 -11.33
N SER A 29 15.47 -5.70 -10.70
CA SER A 29 16.18 -4.68 -9.90
C SER A 29 15.53 -4.40 -8.52
N LEU A 30 16.27 -4.79 -7.46
CA LEU A 30 15.79 -4.86 -6.07
C LEU A 30 15.14 -3.56 -5.52
N TRP A 31 15.58 -2.38 -5.96
CA TRP A 31 15.06 -1.11 -5.48
C TRP A 31 13.60 -0.85 -5.87
N MET A 32 13.15 -1.29 -7.05
CA MET A 32 11.73 -1.22 -7.42
C MET A 32 10.90 -2.27 -6.70
N GLY A 33 11.53 -3.34 -6.22
CA GLY A 33 10.89 -4.35 -5.38
C GLY A 33 10.53 -3.82 -4.01
N ALA A 34 11.45 -3.06 -3.39
CA ALA A 34 11.24 -2.44 -2.09
C ALA A 34 10.10 -1.40 -2.12
N ALA A 35 10.04 -0.59 -3.19
CA ALA A 35 8.98 0.37 -3.44
C ALA A 35 7.58 -0.24 -3.40
N ALA A 36 7.41 -1.35 -4.11
CA ALA A 36 6.14 -2.06 -4.19
C ALA A 36 5.85 -2.89 -2.92
N PHE A 37 6.87 -3.38 -2.22
CA PHE A 37 6.70 -3.99 -0.90
C PHE A 37 6.12 -3.00 0.11
N VAL A 38 6.64 -1.76 0.16
CA VAL A 38 6.14 -0.70 1.09
C VAL A 38 4.63 -0.48 0.93
N ALA A 39 4.14 -0.38 -0.31
CA ALA A 39 2.73 -0.18 -0.58
C ALA A 39 1.88 -1.38 -0.13
N VAL A 40 2.34 -2.59 -0.43
CA VAL A 40 1.66 -3.81 -0.05
C VAL A 40 1.61 -3.99 1.46
N SER A 41 2.72 -3.80 2.16
CA SER A 41 2.81 -3.98 3.62
C SER A 41 1.81 -3.08 4.35
N TYR A 42 1.58 -1.86 3.86
CA TYR A 42 0.57 -0.97 4.40
C TYR A 42 -0.84 -1.55 4.25
N PHE A 43 -1.25 -1.94 3.03
CA PHE A 43 -2.61 -2.43 2.80
C PHE A 43 -2.87 -3.79 3.47
N PHE A 44 -1.84 -4.62 3.63
CA PHE A 44 -1.94 -5.84 4.43
C PHE A 44 -2.14 -5.56 5.92
N GLY A 45 -1.28 -4.71 6.49
CA GLY A 45 -1.35 -4.37 7.91
C GLY A 45 -2.67 -3.68 8.28
N ALA A 46 -3.23 -2.90 7.37
CA ALA A 46 -4.49 -2.18 7.57
C ALA A 46 -5.76 -3.03 7.29
N GLY A 47 -5.61 -4.27 6.79
CA GLY A 47 -6.74 -5.07 6.30
C GLY A 47 -7.04 -4.73 4.84
N PHE A 48 -6.58 -5.58 3.93
CA PHE A 48 -6.56 -5.32 2.49
C PHE A 48 -7.99 -5.11 1.90
N PRO A 49 -8.35 -3.90 1.42
CA PRO A 49 -9.69 -3.59 0.95
C PRO A 49 -9.90 -4.05 -0.50
N LYS A 50 -10.31 -5.32 -0.66
CA LYS A 50 -10.44 -6.03 -1.95
C LYS A 50 -11.43 -5.38 -2.92
N ASP A 51 -12.50 -4.81 -2.37
CA ASP A 51 -13.53 -4.08 -3.13
C ASP A 51 -13.00 -2.77 -3.73
N LYS A 52 -11.85 -2.28 -3.24
CA LYS A 52 -11.27 -0.98 -3.61
C LYS A 52 -9.95 -1.11 -4.37
N ILE A 53 -9.62 -2.27 -4.94
CA ILE A 53 -8.36 -2.47 -5.68
C ILE A 53 -8.21 -1.44 -6.80
N TRP A 54 -9.26 -1.18 -7.57
CA TRP A 54 -9.24 -0.17 -8.63
C TRP A 54 -8.99 1.24 -8.09
N ASN A 55 -9.53 1.55 -6.90
CA ASN A 55 -9.26 2.80 -6.20
C ASN A 55 -7.79 2.88 -5.77
N ILE A 56 -7.18 1.78 -5.30
CA ILE A 56 -5.74 1.73 -4.99
C ILE A 56 -4.92 2.02 -6.24
N LEU A 57 -5.20 1.32 -7.34
CA LEU A 57 -4.46 1.49 -8.60
C LEU A 57 -4.61 2.90 -9.16
N ALA A 58 -5.81 3.48 -9.14
CA ALA A 58 -6.02 4.86 -9.54
C ALA A 58 -5.23 5.84 -8.65
N SER A 59 -5.17 5.56 -7.35
CA SER A 59 -4.38 6.36 -6.40
C SER A 59 -2.88 6.24 -6.64
N PHE A 60 -2.40 5.09 -7.10
CA PHE A 60 -1.00 4.92 -7.50
C PHE A 60 -0.68 5.82 -8.69
N VAL A 61 -1.55 5.85 -9.71
CA VAL A 61 -1.39 6.78 -10.84
C VAL A 61 -1.35 8.23 -10.35
N CYS A 62 -2.29 8.62 -9.48
CA CYS A 62 -2.30 9.97 -8.89
C CYS A 62 -1.01 10.28 -8.11
N GLY A 63 -0.49 9.32 -7.35
CA GLY A 63 0.77 9.47 -6.61
C GLY A 63 1.99 9.61 -7.52
N ILE A 64 2.04 8.88 -8.64
CA ILE A 64 3.11 9.05 -9.65
C ILE A 64 3.04 10.44 -10.27
N VAL A 65 1.84 10.91 -10.63
CA VAL A 65 1.64 12.27 -11.17
C VAL A 65 2.12 13.32 -10.16
N TRP A 66 1.79 13.15 -8.87
CA TRP A 66 2.28 14.04 -7.80
C TRP A 66 3.80 13.97 -7.63
N GLY A 67 4.39 12.79 -7.77
CA GLY A 67 5.85 12.59 -7.76
C GLY A 67 6.54 13.34 -8.90
N LEU A 68 6.03 13.20 -10.12
CA LEU A 68 6.54 13.92 -11.29
C LEU A 68 6.42 15.44 -11.10
N LEU A 69 5.29 15.91 -10.57
CA LEU A 69 5.09 17.33 -10.27
C LEU A 69 6.08 17.84 -9.22
N ALA A 70 6.19 17.15 -8.09
CA ALA A 70 7.11 17.51 -7.01
C ALA A 70 8.56 17.51 -7.48
N PHE A 71 8.97 16.49 -8.23
CA PHE A 71 10.30 16.41 -8.81
C PHE A 71 10.57 17.57 -9.77
N SER A 72 9.61 17.90 -10.63
CA SER A 72 9.73 19.02 -11.58
C SER A 72 9.88 20.37 -10.87
N LEU A 73 9.13 20.59 -9.79
CA LEU A 73 9.26 21.78 -8.96
C LEU A 73 10.64 21.86 -8.27
N LEU A 74 11.16 20.72 -7.81
CA LEU A 74 12.49 20.66 -7.20
C LEU A 74 13.64 20.88 -8.19
N GLN A 75 13.42 20.82 -9.50
CA GLN A 75 14.43 21.23 -10.49
C GLN A 75 14.65 22.75 -10.47
N ILE A 76 13.73 23.51 -9.87
CA ILE A 76 13.85 24.96 -9.73
C ILE A 76 14.71 25.27 -8.50
N SER A 77 15.89 25.84 -8.73
CA SER A 77 16.93 26.03 -7.70
C SER A 77 16.46 26.76 -6.44
N TRP A 78 15.59 27.78 -6.57
CA TRP A 78 15.05 28.49 -5.41
C TRP A 78 14.06 27.65 -4.60
N ILE A 79 13.31 26.75 -5.25
CA ILE A 79 12.38 25.83 -4.59
C ILE A 79 13.15 24.75 -3.83
N ALA A 80 14.28 24.28 -4.35
CA ALA A 80 15.13 23.26 -3.75
C ALA A 80 15.83 23.68 -2.44
N SER A 81 15.57 24.89 -1.93
CA SER A 81 16.04 25.34 -0.62
C SER A 81 15.10 24.86 0.50
N ILE A 82 15.64 24.77 1.73
CA ILE A 82 14.95 24.17 2.90
C ILE A 82 13.51 24.65 3.08
N TRP A 83 13.30 25.96 3.15
CA TRP A 83 11.99 26.53 3.47
C TRP A 83 10.99 26.40 2.30
N PRO A 84 11.32 26.81 1.07
CA PRO A 84 10.46 26.59 -0.09
C PRO A 84 10.13 25.12 -0.34
N THR A 85 11.08 24.19 -0.18
CA THR A 85 10.80 22.75 -0.33
C THR A 85 9.81 22.27 0.72
N ALA A 86 9.97 22.64 1.99
CA ALA A 86 9.04 22.27 3.06
C ALA A 86 7.63 22.82 2.81
N ILE A 87 7.53 24.09 2.40
CA ILE A 87 6.26 24.73 2.03
C ILE A 87 5.61 24.02 0.84
N MET A 88 6.39 23.72 -0.20
CA MET A 88 5.93 22.98 -1.37
C MET A 88 5.35 21.61 -0.98
N PHE A 89 6.06 20.81 -0.18
CA PHE A 89 5.56 19.52 0.30
C PHE A 89 4.30 19.67 1.16
N GLY A 90 4.23 20.69 2.02
CA GLY A 90 3.04 21.00 2.81
C GLY A 90 1.82 21.31 1.93
N LEU A 91 2.00 22.18 0.93
CA LEU A 91 0.94 22.56 -0.02
C LEU A 91 0.50 21.39 -0.89
N LEU A 92 1.43 20.59 -1.41
CA LEU A 92 1.11 19.41 -2.20
C LEU A 92 0.37 18.36 -1.37
N THR A 93 0.75 18.16 -0.12
CA THR A 93 0.04 17.24 0.79
C THR A 93 -1.36 17.75 1.09
N PHE A 94 -1.51 19.04 1.41
CA PHE A 94 -2.81 19.67 1.58
C PHE A 94 -3.69 19.48 0.34
N ALA A 95 -3.14 19.68 -0.86
CA ALA A 95 -3.86 19.49 -2.11
C ALA A 95 -4.32 18.03 -2.30
N VAL A 96 -3.50 17.03 -1.95
CA VAL A 96 -3.92 15.61 -1.98
C VAL A 96 -5.13 15.39 -1.08
N LEU A 97 -5.06 15.83 0.18
CA LEU A 97 -6.15 15.64 1.15
C LEU A 97 -7.42 16.39 0.72
N PHE A 98 -7.28 17.62 0.26
CA PHE A 98 -8.38 18.44 -0.21
C PHE A 98 -9.06 17.85 -1.45
N LEU A 99 -8.26 17.44 -2.45
CA LEU A 99 -8.79 16.87 -3.69
C LEU A 99 -9.46 15.53 -3.44
N GLN A 100 -8.89 14.67 -2.58
CA GLN A 100 -9.51 13.41 -2.21
C GLN A 100 -10.84 13.63 -1.47
N GLY A 101 -10.92 14.63 -0.59
CA GLY A 101 -12.15 14.97 0.14
C GLY A 101 -13.26 15.59 -0.73
N THR A 102 -12.92 16.15 -1.91
CA THR A 102 -13.84 16.93 -2.75
C THR A 102 -14.17 16.26 -4.07
N ILE A 103 -13.20 16.22 -5.00
CA ILE A 103 -13.41 15.86 -6.42
C ILE A 103 -12.98 14.41 -6.69
N MET A 104 -11.88 13.97 -6.08
CA MET A 104 -11.26 12.66 -6.30
C MET A 104 -11.57 11.68 -5.17
N LYS A 105 -12.84 11.60 -4.75
CA LYS A 105 -13.34 10.69 -3.70
C LYS A 105 -13.09 9.21 -3.99
N PHE A 106 -12.87 8.87 -5.26
CA PHE A 106 -12.52 7.52 -5.68
C PHE A 106 -11.07 7.14 -5.31
N THR A 107 -10.21 8.09 -4.94
CA THR A 107 -8.84 7.79 -4.52
C THR A 107 -8.77 7.46 -3.02
N MET A 108 -7.71 6.77 -2.63
CA MET A 108 -7.35 6.47 -1.26
C MET A 108 -6.06 7.18 -0.90
N VAL A 109 -6.16 8.12 0.04
CA VAL A 109 -5.04 8.93 0.51
C VAL A 109 -3.79 8.10 0.83
N PRO A 110 -3.87 6.96 1.56
CA PRO A 110 -2.67 6.20 1.86
C PRO A 110 -1.97 5.65 0.62
N ALA A 111 -2.73 5.14 -0.36
CA ALA A 111 -2.18 4.63 -1.62
C ALA A 111 -1.48 5.74 -2.40
N TRP A 112 -2.12 6.90 -2.46
CA TRP A 112 -1.60 8.07 -3.14
C TRP A 112 -0.29 8.55 -2.50
N LEU A 113 -0.30 8.79 -1.19
CA LEU A 113 0.86 9.33 -0.47
C LEU A 113 2.02 8.35 -0.43
N ILE A 114 1.77 7.04 -0.27
CA ILE A 114 2.83 6.03 -0.35
C ILE A 114 3.48 6.07 -1.73
N THR A 115 2.69 6.08 -2.80
CA THR A 115 3.24 6.10 -4.15
C THR A 115 4.06 7.35 -4.42
N TRP A 116 3.56 8.51 -4.00
CA TRP A 116 4.30 9.77 -4.11
C TRP A 116 5.61 9.73 -3.30
N GLY A 117 5.56 9.31 -2.04
CA GLY A 117 6.74 9.20 -1.17
C GLY A 117 7.77 8.22 -1.72
N THR A 118 7.33 7.06 -2.20
CA THR A 118 8.17 6.06 -2.85
C THR A 118 8.81 6.59 -4.13
N PHE A 119 8.04 7.29 -4.98
CA PHE A 119 8.59 7.95 -6.16
C PHE A 119 9.72 8.92 -5.76
N MET A 120 9.46 9.80 -4.79
CA MET A 120 10.44 10.79 -4.30
C MET A 120 11.69 10.15 -3.72
N LEU A 121 11.52 9.05 -2.97
CA LEU A 121 12.63 8.28 -2.43
C LEU A 121 13.52 7.71 -3.53
N ILE A 122 12.95 7.20 -4.62
CA ILE A 122 13.73 6.63 -5.72
C ILE A 122 14.47 7.74 -6.49
N VAL A 123 13.76 8.77 -6.94
CA VAL A 123 14.37 9.80 -7.80
C VAL A 123 15.40 10.68 -7.09
N SER A 124 15.37 10.72 -5.75
CA SER A 124 16.39 11.40 -4.94
C SER A 124 17.67 10.58 -4.73
N ASN A 125 17.62 9.26 -4.93
CA ASN A 125 18.73 8.35 -4.67
C ASN A 125 19.26 7.63 -5.92
N VAL A 126 18.52 7.65 -7.03
CA VAL A 126 18.85 6.93 -8.26
C VAL A 126 18.66 7.83 -9.48
N THR A 127 19.66 7.87 -10.36
CA THR A 127 19.55 8.57 -11.65
C THR A 127 18.64 7.80 -12.61
N ILE A 128 17.54 8.42 -13.03
CA ILE A 128 16.59 7.84 -13.97
C ILE A 128 17.10 7.99 -15.40
N LYS A 129 17.33 6.86 -16.09
CA LYS A 129 17.81 6.84 -17.48
C LYS A 129 16.69 7.04 -18.51
N SER A 130 15.50 6.51 -18.22
CA SER A 130 14.32 6.61 -19.08
C SER A 130 13.08 6.86 -18.21
N TRP A 131 12.56 8.08 -18.27
CA TRP A 131 11.40 8.49 -17.49
C TRP A 131 10.12 7.70 -17.79
N PRO A 132 9.74 7.46 -19.07
CA PRO A 132 8.56 6.66 -19.38
C PRO A 132 8.68 5.23 -18.85
N LEU A 133 9.86 4.62 -19.00
CA LEU A 133 10.09 3.27 -18.53
C LEU A 133 10.00 3.20 -17.00
N PHE A 134 10.65 4.13 -16.29
CA PHE A 134 10.59 4.22 -14.83
C PHE A 134 9.15 4.34 -14.31
N VAL A 135 8.34 5.20 -14.93
CA VAL A 135 6.93 5.39 -14.53
C VAL A 135 6.13 4.09 -14.73
N VAL A 136 6.29 3.43 -15.87
CA VAL A 136 5.60 2.18 -16.18
C VAL A 136 6.04 1.07 -15.23
N GLU A 137 7.34 0.92 -14.98
CA GLU A 137 7.86 -0.11 -14.10
C GLU A 137 7.44 0.14 -12.64
N LEU A 138 7.51 1.38 -12.15
CA LEU A 138 7.05 1.73 -10.80
C LEU A 138 5.58 1.34 -10.63
N PHE A 139 4.71 1.74 -11.56
CA PHE A 139 3.31 1.36 -11.52
C PHE A 139 3.11 -0.16 -11.59
N ALA A 140 3.78 -0.82 -12.53
CA ALA A 140 3.65 -2.26 -12.75
C ALA A 140 4.09 -3.06 -11.53
N PHE A 141 5.21 -2.70 -10.89
CA PHE A 141 5.68 -3.39 -9.70
C PHE A 141 4.79 -3.13 -8.49
N MET A 142 4.29 -1.91 -8.30
CA MET A 142 3.34 -1.62 -7.23
C MET A 142 2.02 -2.38 -7.40
N ALA A 143 1.52 -2.47 -8.64
CA ALA A 143 0.37 -3.30 -8.97
C ALA A 143 0.68 -4.79 -8.74
N LEU A 144 1.84 -5.27 -9.20
CA LEU A 144 2.27 -6.65 -9.03
C LEU A 144 2.38 -7.03 -7.55
N GLY A 145 2.88 -6.14 -6.70
CA GLY A 145 2.88 -6.35 -5.26
C GLY A 145 1.47 -6.56 -4.71
N ILE A 146 0.50 -5.72 -5.13
CA ILE A 146 -0.91 -5.86 -4.74
C ILE A 146 -1.49 -7.19 -5.21
N PHE A 147 -1.23 -7.62 -6.44
CA PHE A 147 -1.82 -8.86 -6.95
C PHE A 147 -1.09 -10.10 -6.40
N VAL A 148 0.23 -10.12 -6.39
CA VAL A 148 1.03 -11.29 -5.98
C VAL A 148 0.99 -11.48 -4.48
N ILE A 149 1.15 -10.43 -3.69
CA ILE A 149 1.11 -10.58 -2.24
C ILE A 149 -0.36 -10.52 -1.81
N GLY A 150 -1.09 -9.45 -2.17
CA GLY A 150 -2.48 -9.18 -1.79
C GLY A 150 -3.44 -10.31 -2.12
N TYR A 151 -3.53 -10.63 -3.41
CA TYR A 151 -4.50 -11.61 -3.90
C TYR A 151 -4.03 -13.05 -3.66
N ALA A 152 -2.76 -13.36 -3.87
CA ALA A 152 -2.29 -14.74 -3.73
C ALA A 152 -2.22 -15.20 -2.27
N SER A 153 -1.85 -14.32 -1.32
CA SER A 153 -1.91 -14.64 0.11
C SER A 153 -3.34 -14.89 0.58
N ASP A 154 -4.31 -14.13 0.07
CA ASP A 154 -5.71 -14.33 0.43
C ASP A 154 -6.30 -15.60 -0.20
N TYR A 155 -5.97 -15.88 -1.45
CA TYR A 155 -6.36 -17.14 -2.11
C TYR A 155 -5.77 -18.35 -1.36
N PHE A 156 -4.51 -18.25 -0.94
CA PHE A 156 -3.88 -19.27 -0.10
C PHE A 156 -4.59 -19.42 1.25
N ASN A 157 -4.93 -18.32 1.93
CA ASN A 157 -5.71 -18.38 3.16
C ASN A 157 -7.06 -19.07 2.95
N GLN A 158 -7.80 -18.72 1.90
CA GLN A 158 -9.08 -19.37 1.58
C GLN A 158 -8.91 -20.88 1.30
N LEU A 159 -7.85 -21.26 0.58
CA LEU A 159 -7.55 -22.66 0.31
C LEU A 159 -7.19 -23.43 1.59
N MET A 160 -6.39 -22.82 2.47
CA MET A 160 -6.01 -23.37 3.77
C MET A 160 -7.22 -23.52 4.70
N PHE A 161 -8.12 -22.54 4.76
CA PHE A 161 -9.37 -22.64 5.52
C PHE A 161 -10.34 -23.68 4.94
N ARG A 162 -10.30 -23.93 3.63
CA ARG A 162 -11.10 -24.97 2.97
C ARG A 162 -10.57 -26.38 3.25
N TRP A 163 -9.25 -26.53 3.35
CA TRP A 163 -8.59 -27.81 3.64
C TRP A 163 -8.52 -28.10 5.14
N PHE A 164 -8.46 -27.07 5.97
CA PHE A 164 -8.49 -27.14 7.43
C PHE A 164 -9.63 -26.29 7.99
N PRO A 165 -10.89 -26.71 7.81
CA PRO A 165 -12.04 -25.98 8.34
C PRO A 165 -11.94 -25.84 9.86
N GLU A 166 -12.14 -24.61 10.36
CA GLU A 166 -12.23 -24.34 11.79
C GLU A 166 -13.40 -25.15 12.38
N ARG A 167 -13.11 -26.04 13.34
CA ARG A 167 -14.18 -26.57 14.20
C ARG A 167 -14.78 -25.38 14.94
N LYS A 168 -16.11 -25.29 14.93
CA LYS A 168 -16.99 -24.25 15.55
C LYS A 168 -16.65 -23.78 16.99
N GLN A 169 -15.64 -24.33 17.66
CA GLN A 169 -15.25 -23.97 19.03
C GLN A 169 -14.32 -22.75 19.14
N ASP A 170 -13.73 -22.28 18.04
CA ASP A 170 -12.82 -21.12 18.06
C ASP A 170 -13.49 -19.79 17.64
N ALA A 171 -14.79 -19.81 17.32
CA ALA A 171 -15.61 -18.63 17.14
C ALA A 171 -15.94 -17.98 18.50
N ARG A 172 -14.91 -17.53 19.22
CA ARG A 172 -15.14 -16.47 20.21
C ARG A 172 -15.34 -15.17 19.43
N PRO A 173 -16.44 -14.44 19.66
CA PRO A 173 -16.61 -13.13 19.06
C PRO A 173 -15.37 -12.29 19.37
N SER A 174 -14.86 -11.61 18.34
CA SER A 174 -13.85 -10.58 18.50
C SER A 174 -14.26 -9.65 19.64
N ILE A 175 -13.30 -9.20 20.44
CA ILE A 175 -13.47 -8.29 21.59
C ILE A 175 -14.30 -7.02 21.21
N GLU A 176 -14.36 -6.70 19.92
CA GLU A 176 -15.14 -5.62 19.33
C GLU A 176 -16.67 -5.86 19.32
N ALA A 177 -17.12 -7.11 19.14
CA ALA A 177 -18.52 -7.48 19.27
C ALA A 177 -18.98 -7.50 20.74
N ASP A 178 -18.09 -7.87 21.66
CA ASP A 178 -18.38 -7.87 23.11
C ASP A 178 -18.48 -6.44 23.68
N ARG A 179 -17.74 -5.47 23.11
CA ARG A 179 -17.88 -4.04 23.44
C ARG A 179 -19.22 -3.47 22.95
N LEU A 180 -19.60 -3.74 21.70
CA LEU A 180 -20.87 -3.25 21.13
C LEU A 180 -22.11 -3.85 21.81
N THR A 181 -21.98 -5.05 22.40
CA THR A 181 -23.07 -5.69 23.14
C THR A 181 -23.21 -5.06 24.54
N LYS A 182 -22.08 -4.82 25.24
CA LYS A 182 -22.08 -4.15 26.55
C LYS A 182 -22.52 -2.67 26.48
N GLU A 183 -22.24 -1.96 25.39
CA GLU A 183 -22.69 -0.57 25.23
C GLU A 183 -24.20 -0.45 24.97
N LYS A 184 -24.84 -1.51 24.45
CA LYS A 184 -26.29 -1.58 24.25
C LYS A 184 -27.06 -2.03 25.49
N GLU A 185 -26.43 -2.74 26.41
CA GLU A 185 -27.06 -3.15 27.68
C GLU A 185 -26.98 -2.08 28.77
N VAL A 186 -26.20 -1.01 28.55
CA VAL A 186 -26.00 0.10 29.52
C VAL A 186 -26.73 1.39 29.11
N LYS A 187 -27.59 1.34 28.08
CA LYS A 187 -28.55 2.41 27.73
C LYS A 187 -29.97 1.89 27.85
#